data_AF-A0A256HBD2-F1
#
_entry.id   AF-A0A256HBD2-F1
#
_cell.length_a   1.000
_cell.length_b   1.000
_cell.length_c   1.000
_cell.angle_alpha   90.00
_cell.angle_beta   90.00
_cell.angle_gamma   90.00
#
_symmetry.space_group_name_H-M   'P 1'
#
loop_
_entity.id
_entity.type
_entity.pdbx_description
1 polymer ?
#
loop_
_entity_poly.entity_id
_entity_poly.type
_entity_poly.pdbx_seq_one_letter_code
_entity_poly.pdbx_strand_id
1 'polypeptide(L)'
;MWLPDVAHQLTVWDRDDVDTRERLRIYNALYHDHVPPLREADLVAYHQPDDEVELGPAAEAVEPVISDRLASEIDDLLTAERTDTDVADPVD
;
A
#
# COMPACT_ATOMS: atom_id res chain seq x y z
N MET A 1 -12.34 -1.86 -8.42
CA MET A 1 -12.26 -1.15 -7.10
C MET A 1 -12.14 0.33 -7.39
N TRP A 2 -12.78 1.24 -6.64
CA TRP A 2 -12.75 2.68 -6.99
C TRP A 2 -11.53 3.39 -6.40
N LEU A 3 -10.95 4.33 -7.17
CA LEU A 3 -9.77 5.09 -6.77
C LEU A 3 -9.95 5.90 -5.46
N PRO A 4 -11.12 6.51 -5.19
CA PRO A 4 -11.38 7.13 -3.89
C PRO A 4 -11.35 6.17 -2.70
N ASP A 5 -11.77 4.91 -2.91
CA ASP A 5 -11.74 3.88 -1.86
C ASP A 5 -10.29 3.46 -1.58
N VAL A 6 -9.47 3.34 -2.62
CA VAL A 6 -8.01 3.11 -2.48
C VAL A 6 -7.37 4.25 -1.70
N ALA A 7 -7.67 5.50 -2.05
CA ALA A 7 -7.17 6.68 -1.34
C ALA A 7 -7.60 6.68 0.13
N HIS A 8 -8.82 6.24 0.43
CA HIS A 8 -9.30 6.12 1.80
C HIS A 8 -8.57 5.02 2.58
N GLN A 9 -8.35 3.84 1.99
CA GLN A 9 -7.59 2.78 2.67
C GLN A 9 -6.16 3.22 2.98
N LEU A 10 -5.49 3.91 2.06
CA LEU A 10 -4.15 4.45 2.29
C LEU A 10 -4.12 5.48 3.43
N THR A 11 -5.16 6.33 3.56
CA THR A 11 -5.24 7.25 4.72
C THR A 11 -5.36 6.51 6.05
N VAL A 12 -6.12 5.40 6.09
CA VAL A 12 -6.31 4.61 7.31
C VAL A 12 -5.01 3.90 7.72
N TRP A 13 -4.20 3.48 6.75
CA TRP A 13 -2.89 2.88 7.03
C TRP A 13 -1.85 3.89 7.52
N ASP A 14 -1.98 5.17 7.16
CA ASP A 14 -1.04 6.21 7.60
C ASP A 14 -1.38 6.75 9.00
N ARG A 15 -2.68 6.98 9.31
CA ARG A 15 -3.13 7.51 10.62
C ARG A 15 -4.56 7.09 10.97
N ASP A 16 -4.85 6.99 12.28
CA ASP A 16 -6.19 6.74 12.82
C ASP A 16 -7.20 7.88 12.59
N ASP A 17 -6.73 9.11 12.31
CA ASP A 17 -7.58 10.30 12.17
C ASP A 17 -7.50 10.87 10.73
N VAL A 18 -8.64 10.88 10.04
CA VAL A 18 -8.71 11.13 8.59
C VAL A 18 -8.99 12.62 8.32
N ASP A 19 -7.94 13.42 8.08
CA ASP A 19 -8.13 14.76 7.51
C ASP A 19 -8.57 14.66 6.04
N THR A 20 -9.70 15.29 5.73
CA THR A 20 -10.25 15.34 4.36
C THR A 20 -9.25 15.94 3.37
N ARG A 21 -8.38 16.86 3.81
CA ARG A 21 -7.32 17.41 2.94
C ARG A 21 -6.24 16.39 2.61
N GLU A 22 -5.87 15.55 3.57
CA GLU A 22 -4.86 14.51 3.36
C GLU A 22 -5.38 13.44 2.39
N ARG A 23 -6.65 13.02 2.55
CA ARG A 23 -7.30 12.11 1.61
C ARG A 23 -7.32 12.65 0.18
N LEU A 24 -7.60 13.94 0.01
CA LEU A 24 -7.57 14.58 -1.30
C LEU A 24 -6.16 14.66 -1.90
N ARG A 25 -5.13 14.85 -1.07
CA ARG A 25 -3.73 14.80 -1.52
C ARG A 25 -3.36 13.42 -2.03
N ILE A 26 -3.68 12.38 -1.26
CA ILE A 26 -3.41 10.98 -1.63
C ILE A 26 -4.16 10.61 -2.91
N TYR A 27 -5.43 11.00 -3.05
CA TYR A 27 -6.18 10.80 -4.28
C TYR A 27 -5.50 11.46 -5.49
N ASN A 28 -5.05 12.71 -5.36
CA ASN A 28 -4.34 13.39 -6.45
C ASN A 28 -3.01 12.71 -6.80
N ALA A 29 -2.22 12.31 -5.80
CA ALA A 29 -0.97 11.58 -6.02
C ALA A 29 -1.22 10.23 -6.70
N LEU A 30 -2.25 9.49 -6.26
CA LEU A 30 -2.65 8.25 -6.92
C LEU A 30 -2.98 8.48 -8.40
N TYR A 31 -3.83 9.46 -8.69
CA TYR A 31 -4.27 9.76 -10.04
C TYR A 31 -3.14 10.26 -10.95
N HIS A 32 -2.28 11.15 -10.45
CA HIS A 32 -1.26 11.81 -11.27
C HIS A 32 0.09 11.09 -11.31
N ASP A 33 0.49 10.46 -10.20
CA ASP A 33 1.86 9.97 -10.03
C ASP A 33 1.94 8.44 -10.06
N HIS A 34 0.90 7.74 -9.58
CA HIS A 34 0.97 6.29 -9.39
C HIS A 34 0.18 5.47 -10.41
N VAL A 35 -1.03 5.88 -10.77
CA VAL A 35 -1.84 5.17 -11.78
C VAL A 35 -1.19 5.18 -13.17
N PRO A 36 -0.61 6.30 -13.67
CA PRO A 36 -0.01 6.31 -15.00
C PRO A 36 1.11 5.27 -15.21
N PRO A 37 2.14 5.17 -14.35
CA PRO A 37 3.20 4.17 -14.54
C PRO A 37 2.71 2.73 -14.33
N LEU A 38 1.76 2.49 -13.42
CA LEU A 38 1.16 1.16 -13.24
C LEU A 38 0.38 0.72 -14.49
N ARG A 39 -0.29 1.66 -15.14
CA ARG A 39 -1.00 1.42 -16.41
C ARG A 39 -0.02 1.18 -17.56
N GLU A 40 1.08 1.93 -17.63
CA GLU A 40 2.14 1.73 -18.62
C GLU A 40 2.80 0.35 -18.51
N ALA A 41 2.84 -0.22 -17.32
CA ALA A 41 3.36 -1.56 -17.05
C ALA A 41 2.30 -2.68 -17.19
N ASP A 42 1.08 -2.37 -17.66
CA ASP A 42 -0.06 -3.31 -17.76
C ASP A 42 -0.43 -3.99 -16.42
N LEU A 43 -0.09 -3.35 -15.29
CA LEU A 43 -0.40 -3.84 -13.95
C LEU A 43 -1.81 -3.42 -13.50
N VAL A 44 -2.30 -2.29 -14.01
CA VAL A 44 -3.67 -1.81 -13.74
C VAL A 44 -4.34 -1.30 -15.02
N ALA A 45 -5.65 -1.50 -15.11
CA ALA A 45 -6.51 -0.81 -16.04
C ALA A 45 -7.27 0.30 -15.29
N TYR A 46 -7.22 1.53 -15.80
CA TYR A 46 -7.91 2.67 -15.21
C TYR A 46 -9.03 3.15 -16.13
N HIS A 47 -10.26 3.11 -15.62
CA HIS A 47 -11.48 3.55 -16.28
C HIS A 47 -11.87 4.94 -15.78
N GLN A 48 -11.29 5.96 -16.43
CA GLN A 48 -11.48 7.38 -16.09
C GLN A 48 -12.95 7.84 -15.94
N PRO A 49 -13.93 7.37 -16.74
CA PRO A 49 -15.32 7.81 -16.59
C PRO A 49 -15.94 7.46 -15.23
N ASP A 50 -15.51 6.35 -14.64
CA ASP A 50 -16.10 5.76 -13.43
C ASP A 50 -15.13 5.75 -12.24
N ASP A 51 -13.93 6.33 -12.40
CA ASP A 51 -12.83 6.29 -11.42
C ASP A 51 -12.47 4.87 -10.95
N GLU A 52 -12.71 3.89 -11.81
CA GLU A 52 -12.49 2.49 -11.48
C GLU A 52 -11.08 2.04 -11.86
N VAL A 53 -10.44 1.31 -10.94
CA VAL A 53 -9.17 0.62 -11.13
C VAL A 53 -9.41 -0.87 -11.07
N GLU A 54 -8.94 -1.56 -12.10
CA GLU A 54 -8.92 -3.02 -12.21
C GLU A 54 -7.47 -3.51 -12.35
N LEU A 55 -7.23 -4.78 -12.01
CA LEU A 55 -5.93 -5.40 -12.23
C LEU A 55 -5.75 -5.66 -13.73
N GLY A 56 -4.57 -5.28 -14.23
CA GLY A 56 -4.17 -5.56 -15.59
C GLY A 56 -3.61 -6.98 -15.75
N PRO A 57 -3.40 -7.44 -16.99
CA PRO A 57 -2.95 -8.80 -17.28
C PRO A 57 -1.53 -9.10 -16.75
N ALA A 58 -0.70 -8.08 -16.51
CA ALA A 58 0.63 -8.28 -15.93
C ALA A 58 0.61 -8.42 -14.40
N ALA A 59 -0.52 -8.14 -13.73
CA ALA A 59 -0.62 -8.17 -12.28
C ALA A 59 -0.37 -9.57 -11.69
N GLU A 60 -0.90 -10.61 -12.33
CA GLU A 60 -0.77 -12.01 -11.86
C GLU A 60 0.70 -12.47 -11.82
N ALA A 61 1.54 -11.93 -12.71
CA ALA A 61 2.97 -12.25 -12.74
C ALA A 61 3.76 -11.58 -11.60
N VAL A 62 3.25 -10.46 -11.05
CA VAL A 62 3.93 -9.64 -10.05
C VAL A 62 3.40 -9.90 -8.63
N GLU A 63 2.14 -10.32 -8.51
CA GLU A 63 1.48 -10.70 -7.25
C GLU A 63 2.34 -11.60 -6.34
N PRO A 64 2.93 -12.73 -6.81
CA PRO A 64 3.74 -13.58 -5.94
C PRO A 64 4.98 -12.86 -5.41
N VAL A 65 5.64 -12.06 -6.24
CA VAL A 65 6.84 -11.32 -5.85
C VAL A 65 6.52 -10.26 -4.78
N ILE A 66 5.41 -9.54 -4.95
CA ILE A 66 4.95 -8.55 -3.96
C ILE A 66 4.55 -9.24 -2.65
N SER A 67 3.84 -10.37 -2.74
CA SER A 67 3.36 -11.11 -1.56
C SER A 67 4.51 -11.69 -0.75
N ASP A 68 5.50 -12.29 -1.42
CA ASP A 68 6.69 -12.84 -0.78
C ASP A 68 7.52 -11.73 -0.11
N ARG A 69 7.67 -10.58 -0.80
CA ARG A 69 8.35 -9.40 -0.26
C ARG A 69 7.66 -8.88 1.00
N LEU A 70 6.32 -8.76 0.98
CA LEU A 70 5.53 -8.31 2.11
C LEU A 70 5.67 -9.26 3.31
N ALA A 71 5.59 -10.58 3.07
CA ALA A 71 5.77 -11.57 4.12
C ALA A 71 7.15 -11.46 4.79
N SER A 72 8.20 -11.28 3.98
CA SER A 72 9.56 -11.07 4.49
C SER A 72 9.68 -9.79 5.32
N GLU A 73 9.10 -8.67 4.88
CA GLU A 73 9.14 -7.42 5.64
C GLU A 73 8.41 -7.53 6.99
N ILE A 74 7.30 -8.26 7.03
CA ILE A 74 6.59 -8.54 8.29
C ILE A 74 7.46 -9.37 9.23
N ASP A 75 8.11 -10.42 8.73
CA ASP A 75 9.02 -11.25 9.54
C ASP A 75 10.20 -10.44 10.08
N ASP A 76 10.78 -9.55 9.27
CA ASP A 76 11.86 -8.66 9.69
C ASP A 76 11.41 -7.72 10.81
N LEU A 77 10.22 -7.09 10.67
CA LEU A 77 9.65 -6.21 11.69
C LEU A 77 9.37 -6.95 13.01
N LEU A 78 8.76 -8.14 12.93
CA LEU A 78 8.49 -8.98 14.11
C LEU A 78 9.79 -9.46 14.78
N THR A 79 10.85 -9.67 14.01
CA THR A 79 12.17 -10.05 14.55
C THR A 79 12.83 -8.87 15.26
N ALA A 80 12.73 -7.66 14.71
CA ALA A 80 13.22 -6.45 15.34
C ALA A 80 12.51 -6.20 16.69
N GLU A 81 11.18 -6.31 16.74
CA GLU A 81 10.40 -6.12 17.97
C GLU A 81 10.75 -7.12 19.09
N ARG A 82 11.00 -8.38 18.73
CA ARG A 82 11.46 -9.40 19.70
C ARG A 82 12.84 -9.11 20.25
N THR A 83 13.73 -8.58 19.42
CA THR A 83 15.10 -8.26 19.81
C THR A 83 15.16 -7.06 20.74
N ASP A 84 14.27 -6.07 20.56
CA ASP A 84 14.14 -4.92 21.46
C ASP A 84 13.54 -5.31 22.83
N THR A 85 12.74 -6.37 22.90
CA THR A 85 12.13 -6.86 24.16
C THR A 85 13.11 -7.67 25.02
N ASP A 86 14.11 -8.32 24.43
CA ASP A 86 15.07 -9.22 25.13
C ASP A 86 16.22 -8.46 25.84
N VAL A 87 16.29 -7.13 25.71
CA VAL A 87 17.34 -6.29 26.34
C VAL A 87 16.90 -5.75 27.73
N ALA A 88 15.66 -6.00 28.14
CA ALA A 88 15.10 -5.47 29.39
C ALA A 88 14.89 -6.55 30.48
N ASP A 89 15.95 -7.26 30.89
CA ASP A 89 16.01 -7.76 32.28
C ASP A 89 17.46 -8.03 32.75
N PRO A 90 18.14 -7.06 33.40
CA PRO A 90 19.23 -7.38 34.30
C PRO A 90 18.63 -7.87 35.62
N VAL A 91 18.60 -9.20 35.80
CA VAL A 91 18.40 -9.83 37.10
C VAL A 91 19.55 -9.44 38.04
N ASP A 92 19.24 -8.57 39.01
CA ASP A 92 20.07 -8.27 40.20
C ASP A 92 20.21 -9.52 41.12
#